data_AF-A0A353H285-F1
#
_entry.id   AF-A0A353H285-F1
#
_cell.length_a   1.000
_cell.length_b   1.000
_cell.length_c   1.000
_cell.angle_alpha   90.00
_cell.angle_beta   90.00
_cell.angle_gamma   90.00
#
_symmetry.space_group_name_H-M   'P 1'
#
loop_
_entity.id
_entity.type
_entity.pdbx_description
1 polymer ?
#
loop_
_entity_poly.entity_id
_entity_poly.type
_entity_poly.pdbx_seq_one_letter_code
_entity_poly.pdbx_strand_id
1 'polypeptide(L)'
;MNKTVPPLPALKLLSADDWKDYALLDSGEGQKLEQYGPVRLIRPEAEAVWTRGLNELEWQKADAWYKPAPEENGGHWEFKRKIPDRWQMSYH
;
A
#
# COMPACT_ATOMS: atom_id res chain seq x y z
N MET A 1 -40.90 8.36 -31.87
CA MET A 1 -39.75 9.15 -31.36
C MET A 1 -38.62 8.19 -31.07
N ASN A 2 -37.56 8.16 -31.88
CA ASN A 2 -36.40 7.30 -31.65
C ASN A 2 -35.45 8.01 -30.68
N LYS A 3 -35.34 7.51 -29.45
CA LYS A 3 -34.32 7.98 -28.50
C LYS A 3 -33.00 7.30 -28.84
N THR A 4 -32.03 8.07 -29.34
CA THR A 4 -30.64 7.64 -29.45
C THR A 4 -30.06 7.43 -28.05
N VAL A 5 -29.65 6.20 -27.75
CA VAL A 5 -28.92 5.87 -26.51
C VAL A 5 -27.47 6.32 -26.70
N PRO A 6 -26.90 7.13 -25.79
CA PRO A 6 -25.50 7.52 -25.88
C PRO A 6 -24.58 6.30 -25.70
N PRO A 7 -23.40 6.30 -26.33
CA PRO A 7 -22.43 5.22 -26.15
C PRO A 7 -21.98 5.14 -24.68
N LEU A 8 -21.69 3.93 -24.22
CA LEU A 8 -21.10 3.72 -22.90
C LEU A 8 -19.70 4.36 -22.84
N PRO A 9 -19.31 4.95 -21.71
CA PRO A 9 -17.98 5.51 -21.54
C PRO A 9 -16.92 4.40 -21.61
N ALA A 10 -15.77 4.73 -22.19
CA ALA A 10 -14.61 3.84 -22.17
C ALA A 10 -13.96 3.85 -20.78
N LEU A 11 -13.73 2.66 -20.20
CA LEU A 11 -12.93 2.53 -18.99
C LEU A 11 -11.46 2.73 -19.34
N LYS A 12 -10.84 3.76 -18.77
CA LYS A 12 -9.40 3.97 -18.82
C LYS A 12 -8.81 3.62 -17.47
N LEU A 13 -8.04 2.53 -17.42
CA LEU A 13 -7.25 2.18 -16.24
C LEU A 13 -6.03 3.12 -16.16
N LEU A 14 -5.82 3.71 -15.00
CA LEU A 14 -4.66 4.55 -14.70
C LEU A 14 -3.85 3.86 -13.60
N SER A 15 -2.52 3.93 -13.70
CA SER A 15 -1.58 3.41 -12.72
C SER A 15 -0.47 4.43 -12.47
N ALA A 16 0.09 4.43 -11.28
CA ALA A 16 1.30 5.19 -10.95
C ALA A 16 2.53 4.29 -11.23
N ASP A 17 2.86 4.11 -12.51
CA ASP A 17 3.91 3.20 -12.98
C ASP A 17 5.31 3.84 -13.01
N ASP A 18 5.39 5.15 -12.84
CA ASP A 18 6.63 5.90 -12.91
C ASP A 18 7.26 6.11 -11.52
N TRP A 19 6.47 6.19 -10.44
CA TRP A 19 6.92 6.48 -9.07
C TRP A 19 8.19 5.72 -8.66
N LYS A 20 9.23 6.46 -8.26
CA LYS A 20 10.55 5.89 -7.88
C LYS A 20 10.69 5.61 -6.40
N ASP A 21 10.17 6.50 -5.57
CA ASP A 21 10.32 6.37 -4.14
C ASP A 21 9.17 5.59 -3.50
N TYR A 22 8.15 5.18 -4.25
CA TYR A 22 7.09 4.32 -3.73
C TYR A 22 6.89 3.08 -4.60
N ALA A 23 6.68 1.95 -3.93
CA ALA A 23 6.22 0.73 -4.58
C ALA A 23 5.33 -0.07 -3.63
N LEU A 24 4.23 -0.61 -4.15
CA LEU A 24 3.53 -1.72 -3.53
C LEU A 24 4.32 -3.00 -3.86
N LEU A 25 5.00 -3.57 -2.88
CA LEU A 25 5.86 -4.73 -3.06
C LEU A 25 5.06 -6.04 -3.07
N ASP A 26 4.08 -6.15 -2.18
CA ASP A 26 3.18 -7.30 -2.08
C ASP A 26 1.90 -6.93 -1.35
N SER A 27 0.86 -7.76 -1.50
CA SER A 27 -0.39 -7.64 -0.76
C SER A 27 -1.06 -9.00 -0.60
N GLY A 28 -1.86 -9.12 0.45
CA GLY A 28 -2.61 -10.33 0.74
C GLY A 28 -2.87 -10.49 2.23
N GLU A 29 -3.80 -11.36 2.56
CA GLU A 29 -4.20 -11.69 3.94
C GLU A 29 -4.60 -10.44 4.74
N GLY A 30 -5.26 -9.49 4.08
CA GLY A 30 -5.72 -8.24 4.70
C GLY A 30 -4.60 -7.23 4.96
N GLN A 31 -3.43 -7.37 4.33
CA GLN A 31 -2.28 -6.50 4.51
C GLN A 31 -1.62 -6.12 3.18
N LYS A 32 -0.79 -5.07 3.24
CA LYS A 32 0.11 -4.66 2.15
C LYS A 32 1.51 -4.36 2.67
N LEU A 33 2.51 -4.73 1.87
CA LEU A 33 3.92 -4.42 2.07
C LEU A 33 4.32 -3.32 1.08
N GLU A 34 4.68 -2.16 1.60
CA GLU A 34 4.97 -0.96 0.81
C GLU A 34 6.42 -0.51 1.03
N GLN A 35 7.08 -0.04 -0.02
CA GLN A 35 8.32 0.72 0.04
C GLN A 35 7.97 2.21 -0.01
N TYR A 36 8.47 2.98 0.95
CA TYR A 36 8.45 4.45 0.98
C TYR A 36 9.87 4.98 1.16
N GLY A 37 10.51 5.38 0.06
CA GLY A 37 11.89 5.83 0.02
C GLY A 37 12.79 4.79 0.68
N PRO A 38 13.49 5.12 1.78
CA PRO A 38 14.38 4.20 2.48
C PRO A 38 13.68 3.27 3.50
N VAL A 39 12.33 3.28 3.58
CA VAL A 39 11.56 2.58 4.62
C VAL A 39 10.57 1.58 4.01
N ARG A 40 10.52 0.36 4.56
CA ARG A 40 9.47 -0.63 4.26
C ARG A 40 8.44 -0.69 5.36
N LEU A 41 7.16 -0.63 5.00
CA LEU A 41 6.04 -0.60 5.94
C LEU A 41 5.05 -1.72 5.65
N ILE A 42 4.52 -2.34 6.70
CA ILE A 42 3.34 -3.20 6.62
C ILE A 42 2.14 -2.42 7.15
N ARG A 43 1.07 -2.35 6.36
CA ARG A 43 -0.19 -1.71 6.74
C ARG A 43 -1.39 -2.63 6.49
N PRO A 44 -2.49 -2.46 7.25
CA PRO A 44 -3.76 -3.10 6.92
C PRO A 44 -4.27 -2.68 5.54
N GLU A 45 -4.83 -3.64 4.81
CA GLU A 45 -5.51 -3.46 3.53
C GLU A 45 -6.65 -4.49 3.44
N ALA A 46 -7.84 -4.12 3.93
CA ALA A 46 -8.94 -5.06 4.10
C ALA A 46 -9.42 -5.68 2.77
N GLU A 47 -9.20 -5.00 1.65
CA GLU A 47 -9.59 -5.48 0.32
C GLU A 47 -8.59 -6.50 -0.26
N ALA A 48 -7.37 -6.60 0.29
CA ALA A 48 -6.36 -7.58 -0.12
C ALA A 48 -6.65 -8.98 0.46
N VAL A 49 -7.80 -9.56 0.09
CA VAL A 49 -8.31 -10.82 0.62
C VAL A 49 -7.63 -12.07 0.05
N TRP A 50 -6.74 -11.91 -0.94
CA TRP A 50 -5.97 -12.97 -1.57
C TRP A 50 -4.76 -13.40 -0.74
N THR A 51 -4.13 -14.51 -1.10
CA THR A 51 -2.85 -14.95 -0.50
C THR A 51 -1.71 -14.05 -0.97
N ARG A 52 -0.75 -13.79 -0.08
CA ARG A 52 0.49 -13.06 -0.39
C ARG A 52 1.28 -13.72 -1.51
N GLY A 53 1.86 -12.92 -2.39
CA GLY A 53 2.69 -13.42 -3.49
C GLY A 53 4.15 -13.67 -3.08
N LEU A 54 4.68 -12.87 -2.15
CA LEU A 54 6.03 -13.03 -1.60
C LEU A 54 6.03 -13.97 -0.40
N ASN A 55 7.19 -14.59 -0.17
CA ASN A 55 7.38 -15.42 1.01
C ASN A 55 7.52 -14.56 2.29
N GLU A 56 7.36 -15.21 3.43
CA GLU A 56 7.42 -14.59 4.76
C GLU A 56 8.76 -13.86 5.02
N LEU A 57 9.88 -14.33 4.47
CA LEU A 57 11.18 -13.67 4.66
C LEU A 57 11.23 -12.27 4.03
N GLU A 58 10.51 -12.03 2.93
CA GLU A 58 10.41 -10.70 2.35
C GLU A 58 9.58 -9.77 3.23
N TRP A 59 8.49 -10.26 3.82
CA TRP A 59 7.65 -9.50 4.75
C TRP A 59 8.40 -9.14 6.04
N GLN A 60 9.23 -10.06 6.55
CA GLN A 60 10.08 -9.81 7.71
C GLN A 60 11.14 -8.72 7.48
N LYS A 61 11.41 -8.30 6.24
CA LYS A 61 12.29 -7.15 5.95
C LYS A 61 11.61 -5.80 6.17
N ALA A 62 10.33 -5.76 6.52
CA ALA A 62 9.67 -4.53 6.89
C ALA A 62 10.37 -3.85 8.09
N ASP A 63 10.46 -2.53 8.02
CA ASP A 63 11.08 -1.71 9.05
C ASP A 63 10.10 -1.34 10.16
N ALA A 64 8.81 -1.26 9.84
CA ALA A 64 7.73 -1.04 10.79
C ALA A 64 6.42 -1.66 10.31
N TRP A 65 5.53 -1.96 11.26
CA TRP A 65 4.19 -2.45 10.98
C TRP A 65 3.17 -1.68 11.83
N TYR A 66 2.05 -1.30 11.20
CA TYR A 66 0.97 -0.63 11.90
C TYR A 66 0.03 -1.66 12.52
N LYS A 67 -0.17 -1.60 13.84
CA LYS A 67 -1.13 -2.41 14.59
C LYS A 67 -2.40 -1.61 14.86
N PRO A 68 -3.54 -1.97 14.24
CA PRO A 68 -4.83 -1.42 14.61
C PRO A 68 -5.17 -1.74 16.08
N ALA A 69 -5.63 -0.73 16.81
CA ALA A 69 -6.04 -0.86 18.21
C ALA A 69 -7.10 0.21 18.55
N PRO A 70 -7.94 0.00 19.59
CA PRO A 70 -8.90 0.99 20.07
C PRO A 70 -8.19 2.12 20.84
N GLU A 71 -7.29 2.83 20.15
CA GLU A 71 -6.52 3.98 20.63
C GLU A 71 -6.97 5.25 19.91
N GLU A 72 -6.59 6.41 20.42
CA GLU A 72 -7.01 7.73 19.91
C GLU A 72 -6.80 7.87 18.39
N ASN A 73 -5.72 7.29 17.85
CA ASN A 73 -5.35 7.35 16.43
C ASN A 73 -5.67 6.07 15.64
N GLY A 74 -6.48 5.16 16.20
CA GLY A 74 -6.87 3.90 15.56
C GLY A 74 -5.81 2.79 15.59
N GLY A 75 -4.70 3.00 16.28
CA GLY A 75 -3.57 2.07 16.36
C GLY A 75 -2.23 2.76 16.55
N HIS A 76 -1.16 1.96 16.54
CA HIS A 76 0.21 2.42 16.71
C HIS A 76 1.19 1.69 15.78
N TRP A 77 2.38 2.27 15.61
CA TRP A 77 3.48 1.65 14.88
C TRP A 77 4.37 0.85 15.82
N GLU A 78 4.72 -0.36 15.40
CA GLU A 78 5.83 -1.13 15.99
C GLU A 78 7.01 -1.13 15.01
N PHE A 79 8.21 -0.87 15.53
CA PHE A 79 9.40 -0.62 14.73
C PHE A 79 10.44 -1.72 14.92
N LYS A 80 10.93 -2.29 13.81
CA LYS A 80 12.05 -3.25 13.80
C LYS A 80 13.40 -2.56 13.98
N ARG A 81 13.51 -1.33 13.49
CA ARG A 81 14.69 -0.47 13.59
C ARG A 81 14.26 0.98 13.76
N LYS A 82 15.19 1.82 14.20
CA LYS A 82 15.00 3.27 14.16
C LYS A 82 14.88 3.73 12.71
N ILE A 83 13.80 4.45 12.41
CA ILE A 83 13.58 5.13 11.13
C ILE A 83 13.55 6.64 11.36
N PRO A 84 13.82 7.47 10.33
CA PRO A 84 13.63 8.91 10.43
C PRO A 84 12.16 9.24 10.68
N ASP A 85 11.87 10.22 11.53
CA ASP A 85 10.49 10.69 11.75
C ASP A 85 9.87 11.29 10.46
N ARG A 86 10.73 11.76 9.54
CA ARG A 86 10.36 12.34 8.24
C ARG A 86 11.46 12.04 7.22
N TRP A 87 11.07 11.84 5.97
CA TRP A 87 11.98 11.75 4.83
C TRP A 87 11.34 12.39 3.60
N GLN A 88 12.19 12.78 2.65
CA GLN A 88 11.74 13.33 1.38
C GLN A 88 11.35 12.19 0.43
N MET A 89 10.26 12.42 -0.31
CA MET A 89 9.75 11.51 -1.34
C MET A 89 9.65 12.26 -2.66
N SER A 90 10.03 11.60 -3.73
CA SER A 90 9.92 12.07 -5.11
C SER A 90 8.92 11.16 -5.83
N TYR A 91 7.90 11.75 -6.43
CA TYR A 91 6.81 11.04 -7.09
C TYR A 91 6.79 11.27 -8.60
N HIS A 92 7.99 11.52 -9.17
CA HIS A 92 8.25 12.27 -10.41
C HIS A 92 8.14 13.78 -10.28
#